data_AF-A0A378TYJ7-F1
#
_entry.id   AF-A0A378TYJ7-F1
#
_cell.length_a   1.000
_cell.length_b   1.000
_cell.length_c   1.000
_cell.angle_alpha   90.00
_cell.angle_beta   90.00
_cell.angle_gamma   90.00
#
_symmetry.space_group_name_H-M   'P 1'
#
loop_
_entity.id
_entity.type
_entity.pdbx_description
1 polymer ?
#
loop_
_entity_poly.entity_id
_entity_poly.type
_entity_poly.pdbx_seq_one_letter_code
_entity_poly.pdbx_strand_id
1 'polypeptide(L)'
;MKRLLKYLLGATAVLILAAVAVLYAVPEWLKQREIRAAEADLALLAAPPAPPPSAKNGIDALWLLQYRTKDDAERADLMRRFGEVIKYNPDTFARHNELADRYLPPPDDDILTFIGTAAEYLSQIRVNLPKYRAEAEKHAELFANVDKLADYDTFAPRNWPNDQEDFTEVGFPRFEWLLRSHGLAALDWAQGGEDQAWQRVCRNIKTGRSLLHGRPGLIFPMIGNAVIRRNTGLAAQMLHEKPEWANRLPAECGGVFDVLDEQEQSICLAMQDEFHQTGNMYRKLDGKGVQMMQVSEWRELMALGDDSQIRAADFALLFLPRFDATHNMAQTAPHYASYCKPEAAAVLKADQKIQRQPQPSEKTFAQKWACLGNSIGCLTTDAALPSFDGYVYRLQDTAMQQRAFNAALALYRLPAESRRAALDKVLAEHSSPSRKLRWNEKEQVIDFDVYDLNKIPDPIPFHPDAGR
;
A
#
# COMPACT_ATOMS: atom_id res chain seq x y z
N MET A 1 15.28 72.42 14.91
CA MET A 1 15.70 71.41 13.91
C MET A 1 16.31 70.14 14.53
N LYS A 2 17.40 70.19 15.31
CA LYS A 2 18.02 68.96 15.89
C LYS A 2 17.12 68.09 16.78
N ARG A 3 16.23 68.67 17.59
CA ARG A 3 15.26 67.91 18.42
C ARG A 3 14.21 67.20 17.56
N LEU A 4 13.65 67.89 16.56
CA LEU A 4 12.64 67.35 15.64
C LEU A 4 13.20 66.18 14.81
N LEU A 5 14.45 66.28 14.36
CA LEU A 5 15.13 65.20 13.64
C LEU A 5 15.38 63.96 14.52
N LYS A 6 15.71 64.14 15.81
CA LYS A 6 15.84 63.03 16.77
C LYS A 6 14.50 62.33 17.06
N TYR A 7 13.41 63.10 17.15
CA TYR A 7 12.07 62.53 17.31
C TYR A 7 11.61 61.77 16.07
N LEU A 8 11.87 62.29 14.86
CA LEU A 8 11.59 61.60 13.61
C LEU A 8 12.40 60.30 13.47
N LEU A 9 13.71 60.35 13.72
CA LEU A 9 14.55 59.14 13.70
C LEU A 9 14.13 58.10 14.74
N GLY A 10 13.76 58.53 15.95
CA GLY A 10 13.23 57.66 17.00
C GLY A 10 11.90 57.02 16.61
N ALA A 11 10.96 57.80 16.06
CA ALA A 11 9.67 57.30 15.59
C ALA A 11 9.83 56.33 14.41
N THR A 12 10.71 56.63 13.45
CA THR A 12 11.01 55.72 12.33
C THR A 12 11.64 54.42 12.82
N ALA A 13 12.57 54.46 13.77
CA ALA A 13 13.16 53.26 14.34
C ALA A 13 12.11 52.38 15.07
N VAL A 14 11.19 53.00 15.82
CA VAL A 14 10.09 52.29 16.47
C VAL A 14 9.14 51.66 15.45
N LEU A 15 8.82 52.37 14.36
CA LEU A 15 7.98 51.82 13.28
C LEU A 15 8.66 50.67 12.55
N ILE A 16 9.97 50.74 12.31
CA ILE A 16 10.75 49.64 11.72
C ILE A 16 10.72 48.43 12.66
N LEU A 17 10.98 48.62 13.95
CA LEU A 17 10.94 47.51 14.92
C LEU A 17 9.55 46.89 15.05
N ALA A 18 8.49 47.71 15.05
CA ALA A 18 7.12 47.24 15.04
C ALA A 18 6.79 46.45 13.76
N ALA A 19 7.23 46.94 12.59
CA ALA A 19 7.07 46.24 11.32
C ALA A 19 7.82 44.90 11.30
N VAL A 20 9.05 44.84 11.82
CA VAL A 20 9.82 43.59 11.95
C VAL A 20 9.14 42.63 12.93
N ALA A 21 8.69 43.10 14.09
CA ALA A 21 7.98 42.28 15.05
C ALA A 21 6.69 41.69 14.44
N VAL A 22 5.93 42.50 13.70
CA VAL A 22 4.73 42.04 13.01
C VAL A 22 5.09 41.06 11.89
N LEU A 23 6.02 41.38 11.00
CA LEU A 23 6.33 40.55 9.82
C LEU A 23 7.10 39.25 10.12
N TYR A 24 7.78 39.14 11.27
CA TYR A 24 8.58 37.96 11.61
C TYR A 24 8.11 37.25 12.88
N ALA A 25 7.85 37.97 13.98
CA ALA A 25 7.50 37.32 15.24
C ALA A 25 6.06 36.78 15.25
N VAL A 26 5.11 37.48 14.60
CA VAL A 26 3.72 37.00 14.52
C VAL A 26 3.59 35.74 13.66
N PRO A 27 4.15 35.66 12.43
CA PRO A 27 4.17 34.42 11.66
C PRO A 27 4.82 33.26 12.41
N GLU A 28 5.97 33.50 13.06
CA GLU A 28 6.67 32.44 13.79
C GLU A 28 5.86 31.97 15.00
N TRP A 29 5.24 32.88 15.75
CA TRP A 29 4.33 32.50 16.84
C TRP A 29 3.12 31.68 16.36
N LEU A 30 2.53 32.05 15.22
CA LEU A 30 1.42 31.32 14.61
C LEU A 30 1.85 29.94 14.12
N LYS A 31 3.02 29.81 13.49
CA LYS A 31 3.61 28.52 13.11
C LYS A 31 3.79 27.62 14.32
N GLN A 32 4.39 28.13 15.40
CA GLN A 32 4.59 27.36 16.63
C GLN A 32 3.26 26.91 17.25
N ARG A 33 2.20 27.72 17.13
CA ARG A 33 0.86 27.32 17.55
C ARG A 33 0.29 26.20 16.69
N GLU A 34 0.49 26.23 15.37
CA GLU A 34 0.07 25.14 14.46
C GLU A 34 0.84 23.85 14.73
N ILE A 35 2.16 23.94 14.98
CA ILE A 35 3.00 22.79 15.36
C ILE A 35 2.48 22.15 16.65
N ARG A 36 2.20 22.96 17.68
CA ARG A 36 1.63 22.46 18.95
C ARG A 36 0.26 21.83 18.75
N ALA A 37 -0.58 22.39 17.89
CA ALA A 37 -1.90 21.83 17.60
C ALA A 37 -1.83 20.45 16.92
N ALA A 38 -0.74 20.17 16.20
CA ALA A 38 -0.50 18.89 15.52
C ALA A 38 0.20 17.84 16.40
N GLU A 39 0.61 18.15 17.64
CA GLU A 39 1.40 17.24 18.49
C GLU A 39 0.77 15.86 18.68
N ALA A 40 -0.55 15.78 18.85
CA ALA A 40 -1.25 14.50 19.01
C ALA A 40 -1.22 13.67 17.71
N ASP A 41 -1.40 14.31 16.56
CA ASP A 41 -1.34 13.64 15.26
C ASP A 41 0.10 13.22 14.92
N LEU A 42 1.09 14.05 15.24
CA LEU A 42 2.52 13.72 15.13
C LEU A 42 2.91 12.52 15.99
N ALA A 43 2.35 12.42 17.20
CA ALA A 43 2.61 11.28 18.09
C ALA A 43 2.05 9.96 17.52
N LEU A 44 0.88 9.99 16.88
CA LEU A 44 0.31 8.82 16.18
C LEU A 44 1.15 8.40 14.97
N LEU A 45 1.86 9.34 14.35
CA LEU A 45 2.66 9.14 13.16
C LEU A 45 4.13 8.83 13.42
N ALA A 46 4.54 8.74 14.69
CA ALA A 46 5.88 8.33 15.04
C ALA A 46 6.17 6.95 14.42
N ALA A 47 7.26 6.86 13.64
CA ALA A 47 7.62 5.64 12.95
C ALA A 47 7.83 4.51 13.98
N PRO A 48 7.10 3.38 13.86
CA PRO A 48 7.23 2.30 14.83
C PRO A 48 8.60 1.63 14.70
N PRO A 49 9.10 1.03 15.78
CA PRO A 49 10.39 0.35 15.78
C PRO A 49 10.42 -0.77 14.73
N ALA A 50 11.63 -1.25 14.41
CA ALA A 50 11.81 -2.42 13.57
C ALA A 50 11.01 -3.63 14.13
N PRO A 51 10.58 -4.57 13.26
CA PRO A 51 9.91 -5.78 13.73
C PRO A 51 10.71 -6.51 14.81
N PRO A 52 10.04 -7.19 15.75
CA PRO A 52 10.71 -7.85 16.87
C PRO A 52 11.72 -8.90 16.34
N PRO A 53 12.86 -9.13 17.02
CA PRO A 53 13.86 -10.09 16.57
C PRO A 53 13.34 -11.54 16.45
N SER A 54 12.22 -11.85 17.12
CA SER A 54 11.56 -13.15 17.03
C SER A 54 10.78 -13.36 15.73
N ALA A 55 10.41 -12.29 15.01
CA ALA A 55 9.73 -12.41 13.72
C ALA A 55 10.75 -12.80 12.65
N LYS A 56 10.44 -13.85 11.89
CA LYS A 56 11.31 -14.27 10.79
C LYS A 56 11.14 -13.31 9.62
N ASN A 57 12.11 -12.42 9.46
CA ASN A 57 12.09 -11.38 8.43
C ASN A 57 12.62 -11.89 7.09
N GLY A 58 11.76 -11.86 6.07
CA GLY A 58 12.03 -12.33 4.71
C GLY A 58 12.50 -11.27 3.73
N ILE A 59 12.85 -10.06 4.18
CA ILE A 59 13.20 -8.95 3.28
C ILE A 59 14.32 -9.32 2.30
N ASP A 60 15.35 -10.04 2.75
CA ASP A 60 16.47 -10.44 1.90
C ASP A 60 16.04 -11.46 0.84
N ALA A 61 15.13 -12.38 1.19
CA ALA A 61 14.57 -13.34 0.25
C ALA A 61 13.70 -12.66 -0.83
N LEU A 62 12.95 -11.62 -0.43
CA LEU A 62 12.11 -10.84 -1.33
C LEU A 62 12.94 -10.04 -2.35
N TRP A 63 14.07 -9.46 -1.93
CA TRP A 63 14.99 -8.77 -2.85
C TRP A 63 15.75 -9.75 -3.76
N LEU A 64 16.03 -10.96 -3.27
CA LEU A 64 16.83 -11.95 -3.98
C LEU A 64 15.99 -13.01 -4.74
N LEU A 65 14.72 -12.72 -5.06
CA LEU A 65 13.85 -13.67 -5.78
C LEU A 65 14.47 -14.22 -7.06
N GLN A 66 15.19 -13.39 -7.81
CA GLN A 66 15.84 -13.75 -9.08
C GLN A 66 17.25 -14.34 -8.90
N TYR A 67 17.62 -14.79 -7.71
CA TYR A 67 18.94 -15.33 -7.45
C TYR A 67 18.87 -16.70 -6.76
N ARG A 68 19.74 -17.60 -7.20
CA ARG A 68 19.96 -18.88 -6.53
C ARG A 68 20.59 -18.64 -5.16
N THR A 69 19.85 -19.04 -4.13
CA THR A 69 20.25 -18.95 -2.73
C THR A 69 19.90 -20.23 -1.97
N LYS A 70 20.80 -20.67 -1.11
CA LYS A 70 20.71 -21.90 -0.32
C LYS A 70 19.86 -21.70 0.93
N ASP A 71 20.16 -20.66 1.71
CA ASP A 71 19.58 -20.41 3.03
C ASP A 71 19.57 -18.92 3.39
N ASP A 72 18.98 -18.60 4.55
CA ASP A 72 18.79 -17.22 5.02
C ASP A 72 20.12 -16.54 5.37
N ALA A 73 21.13 -17.31 5.77
CA ALA A 73 22.45 -16.77 6.08
C ALA A 73 23.17 -16.30 4.81
N GLU A 74 23.10 -17.08 3.73
CA GLU A 74 23.62 -16.67 2.43
C GLU A 74 22.89 -15.45 1.88
N ARG A 75 21.56 -15.38 2.02
CA ARG A 75 20.76 -14.20 1.59
C ARG A 75 21.18 -12.94 2.33
N ALA A 76 21.35 -13.03 3.65
CA ALA A 76 21.80 -11.91 4.46
C ALA A 76 23.22 -11.46 4.06
N ASP A 77 24.13 -12.40 3.78
CA ASP A 77 25.48 -12.10 3.32
C ASP A 77 25.49 -11.40 1.94
N LEU A 78 24.69 -11.89 0.99
CA LEU A 78 24.55 -11.29 -0.34
C LEU A 78 23.96 -9.87 -0.24
N MET A 79 22.91 -9.66 0.54
CA MET A 79 22.33 -8.32 0.74
C MET A 79 23.28 -7.38 1.48
N ARG A 80 24.14 -7.88 2.37
CA ARG A 80 25.19 -7.07 3.00
C ARG A 80 26.26 -6.61 2.00
N ARG A 81 26.62 -7.44 1.03
CA ARG A 81 27.67 -7.14 0.03
C ARG A 81 27.15 -6.38 -1.19
N PHE A 82 25.94 -6.70 -1.65
CA PHE A 82 25.38 -6.23 -2.90
C PHE A 82 24.03 -5.52 -2.75
N GLY A 83 23.48 -5.39 -1.53
CA GLY A 83 22.13 -4.87 -1.32
C GLY A 83 21.92 -3.47 -1.88
N GLU A 84 22.88 -2.56 -1.68
CA GLU A 84 22.81 -1.21 -2.25
C GLU A 84 22.71 -1.26 -3.78
N VAL A 85 23.63 -1.98 -4.44
CA VAL A 85 23.62 -2.03 -5.91
C VAL A 85 22.40 -2.76 -6.47
N ILE A 86 21.88 -3.79 -5.79
CA ILE A 86 20.64 -4.49 -6.16
C ILE A 86 19.42 -3.56 -6.03
N LYS A 87 19.36 -2.75 -4.96
CA LYS A 87 18.26 -1.81 -4.70
C LYS A 87 18.18 -0.69 -5.74
N TYR A 88 19.33 -0.12 -6.14
CA TYR A 88 19.38 1.04 -7.03
C TYR A 88 19.48 0.68 -8.52
N ASN A 89 19.95 -0.53 -8.85
CA ASN A 89 20.07 -0.95 -10.25
C ASN A 89 19.73 -2.44 -10.41
N PRO A 90 18.57 -2.77 -11.00
CA PRO A 90 18.13 -4.16 -11.15
C PRO A 90 19.03 -4.99 -12.08
N ASP A 91 19.80 -4.35 -12.98
CA ASP A 91 20.70 -5.01 -13.93
C ASP A 91 22.14 -5.15 -13.41
N THR A 92 22.34 -4.90 -12.11
CA THR A 92 23.65 -4.99 -11.45
C THR A 92 24.31 -6.35 -11.64
N PHE A 93 23.54 -7.44 -11.75
CA PHE A 93 24.09 -8.78 -11.96
C PHE A 93 25.07 -8.85 -13.15
N ALA A 94 24.81 -8.09 -14.23
CA ALA A 94 25.64 -8.07 -15.43
C ALA A 94 27.06 -7.51 -15.19
N ARG A 95 27.27 -6.81 -14.06
CA ARG A 95 28.55 -6.20 -13.69
C ARG A 95 29.29 -6.96 -12.58
N HIS A 96 28.68 -8.01 -12.03
CA HIS A 96 29.23 -8.78 -10.92
C HIS A 96 29.12 -10.28 -11.20
N ASN A 97 30.23 -10.94 -11.52
CA ASN A 97 30.26 -12.36 -11.90
C ASN A 97 29.52 -13.27 -10.91
N GLU A 98 29.70 -13.07 -9.60
CA GLU A 98 29.00 -13.87 -8.58
C GLU A 98 27.46 -13.74 -8.67
N LEU A 99 26.96 -12.54 -8.94
CA LEU A 99 25.51 -12.32 -9.13
C LEU A 99 25.04 -12.87 -10.48
N ALA A 100 25.85 -12.73 -11.54
CA ALA A 100 25.55 -13.28 -12.86
C ALA A 100 25.41 -14.80 -12.83
N ASP A 101 26.31 -15.51 -12.14
CA ASP A 101 26.30 -16.98 -12.02
C ASP A 101 25.06 -17.49 -11.27
N ARG A 102 24.47 -16.65 -10.41
CA ARG A 102 23.30 -16.96 -9.60
C ARG A 102 21.99 -16.50 -10.21
N TYR A 103 22.05 -15.65 -11.23
CA TYR A 103 20.88 -14.99 -11.79
C TYR A 103 19.93 -16.01 -12.42
N LEU A 104 18.65 -15.89 -12.07
CA LEU A 104 17.54 -16.64 -12.62
C LEU A 104 16.84 -15.72 -13.64
N PRO A 105 17.10 -15.89 -14.95
CA PRO A 105 16.55 -15.00 -15.95
C PRO A 105 15.01 -15.05 -15.92
N PRO A 106 14.33 -13.89 -15.99
CA PRO A 106 12.89 -13.85 -16.11
C PRO A 106 12.46 -14.43 -17.47
N PRO A 107 11.18 -14.82 -17.64
CA PRO A 107 10.63 -15.14 -18.95
C PRO A 107 10.70 -13.90 -19.85
N ASP A 108 10.93 -14.13 -21.15
CA ASP A 108 11.07 -13.07 -22.17
C ASP A 108 9.72 -12.41 -22.53
N ASP A 109 8.59 -12.97 -22.09
CA ASP A 109 7.23 -12.56 -22.41
C ASP A 109 6.35 -12.33 -21.16
N ASP A 110 5.14 -11.81 -21.39
CA ASP A 110 4.08 -11.70 -20.38
C ASP A 110 3.47 -13.07 -20.00
N ILE A 111 4.22 -14.17 -20.15
CA ILE A 111 3.75 -15.50 -19.77
C ILE A 111 3.43 -15.56 -18.28
N LEU A 112 2.30 -16.21 -17.98
CA LEU A 112 1.72 -16.30 -16.64
C LEU A 112 1.28 -14.94 -16.05
N THR A 113 1.32 -13.86 -16.83
CA THR A 113 0.66 -12.61 -16.49
C THR A 113 -0.81 -12.70 -16.91
N PHE A 114 -1.66 -13.14 -16.00
CA PHE A 114 -3.08 -13.23 -16.25
C PHE A 114 -3.81 -11.95 -15.83
N ILE A 115 -4.69 -11.49 -16.72
CA ILE A 115 -5.63 -10.39 -16.52
C ILE A 115 -7.03 -10.99 -16.68
N GLY A 116 -7.98 -10.54 -15.87
CA GLY A 116 -9.34 -11.08 -15.83
C GLY A 116 -9.59 -11.98 -14.62
N THR A 117 -10.73 -12.64 -14.65
CA THR A 117 -11.25 -13.51 -13.59
C THR A 117 -10.58 -14.88 -13.61
N ALA A 118 -10.67 -15.60 -12.49
CA ALA A 118 -10.20 -16.98 -12.38
C ALA A 118 -10.72 -17.93 -13.46
N ALA A 119 -11.99 -17.84 -13.83
CA ALA A 119 -12.58 -18.66 -14.87
C ALA A 119 -11.93 -18.40 -16.25
N GLU A 120 -11.69 -17.13 -16.59
CA GLU A 120 -11.13 -16.73 -17.88
C GLU A 120 -9.70 -17.24 -18.06
N TYR A 121 -8.83 -17.02 -17.07
CA TYR A 121 -7.44 -17.46 -17.22
C TYR A 121 -7.27 -18.97 -17.06
N LEU A 122 -8.10 -19.67 -16.26
CA LEU A 122 -8.08 -21.14 -16.21
C LEU A 122 -8.46 -21.75 -17.58
N SER A 123 -9.46 -21.17 -18.24
CA SER A 123 -9.81 -21.55 -19.62
C SER A 123 -8.63 -21.34 -20.58
N GLN A 124 -7.99 -20.15 -20.51
CA GLN A 124 -6.80 -19.84 -21.32
C GLN A 124 -5.65 -20.81 -21.09
N ILE A 125 -5.39 -21.19 -19.83
CA ILE A 125 -4.35 -22.15 -19.45
C ILE A 125 -4.65 -23.52 -20.05
N ARG A 126 -5.87 -24.02 -19.91
CA ARG A 126 -6.28 -25.34 -20.44
C ARG A 126 -6.11 -25.44 -21.96
N VAL A 127 -6.46 -24.38 -22.68
CA VAL A 127 -6.30 -24.32 -24.16
C VAL A 127 -4.83 -24.41 -24.57
N ASN A 128 -3.91 -23.84 -23.77
CA ASN A 128 -2.48 -23.75 -24.10
C ASN A 128 -1.60 -24.50 -23.07
N LEU A 129 -2.11 -25.61 -22.53
CA LEU A 129 -1.50 -26.29 -21.39
C LEU A 129 -0.02 -26.66 -21.58
N PRO A 130 0.41 -27.22 -22.72
CA PRO A 130 1.81 -27.56 -22.94
C PRO A 130 2.74 -26.34 -22.91
N LYS A 131 2.26 -25.18 -23.42
CA LYS A 131 3.03 -23.93 -23.43
C LYS A 131 3.29 -23.45 -22.01
N TYR A 132 2.24 -23.34 -21.19
CA TYR A 132 2.38 -22.86 -19.82
C TYR A 132 3.15 -23.83 -18.92
N ARG A 133 3.02 -25.15 -19.17
CA ARG A 133 3.85 -26.16 -18.50
C ARG A 133 5.34 -25.94 -18.78
N ALA A 134 5.71 -25.84 -20.06
CA ALA A 134 7.12 -25.67 -20.45
C ALA A 134 7.73 -24.39 -19.84
N GLU A 135 6.96 -23.30 -19.80
CA GLU A 135 7.44 -22.05 -19.20
C GLU A 135 7.54 -22.14 -17.67
N ALA A 136 6.58 -22.78 -17.00
CA ALA A 136 6.69 -23.03 -15.56
C ALA A 136 7.92 -23.89 -15.20
N GLU A 137 8.20 -24.93 -16.01
CA GLU A 137 9.38 -25.80 -15.84
C GLU A 137 10.69 -25.03 -16.05
N LYS A 138 10.77 -24.19 -17.09
CA LYS A 138 11.93 -23.32 -17.38
C LYS A 138 12.27 -22.39 -16.22
N HIS A 139 11.26 -21.91 -15.50
CA HIS A 139 11.40 -20.94 -14.40
C HIS A 139 11.13 -21.53 -13.01
N ALA A 140 11.21 -22.86 -12.85
CA ALA A 140 10.82 -23.54 -11.61
C ALA A 140 11.61 -23.07 -10.37
N GLU A 141 12.91 -22.80 -10.50
CA GLU A 141 13.74 -22.31 -9.37
C GLU A 141 13.30 -20.91 -8.89
N LEU A 142 12.92 -20.02 -9.81
CA LEU A 142 12.43 -18.67 -9.49
C LEU A 142 11.12 -18.76 -8.73
N PHE A 143 10.20 -19.59 -9.20
CA PHE A 143 8.92 -19.78 -8.52
C PHE A 143 9.04 -20.51 -7.18
N ALA A 144 10.01 -21.41 -7.04
CA ALA A 144 10.33 -21.99 -5.74
C ALA A 144 10.83 -20.95 -4.73
N ASN A 145 11.54 -19.90 -5.19
CA ASN A 145 11.89 -18.76 -4.32
C ASN A 145 10.63 -17.99 -3.87
N VAL A 146 9.65 -17.79 -4.77
CA VAL A 146 8.37 -17.14 -4.44
C VAL A 146 7.57 -17.98 -3.42
N ASP A 147 7.48 -19.30 -3.61
CA ASP A 147 6.73 -20.18 -2.70
C ASP A 147 7.32 -20.18 -1.28
N LYS A 148 8.64 -20.05 -1.15
CA LYS A 148 9.35 -19.98 0.13
C LYS A 148 9.08 -18.68 0.89
N LEU A 149 8.52 -17.65 0.25
CA LEU A 149 8.16 -16.41 0.96
C LEU A 149 7.08 -16.65 2.03
N ALA A 150 6.27 -17.69 1.88
CA ALA A 150 5.25 -18.07 2.86
C ALA A 150 5.85 -18.58 4.20
N ASP A 151 7.17 -18.81 4.25
CA ASP A 151 7.86 -19.24 5.46
C ASP A 151 8.31 -18.05 6.34
N TYR A 152 7.99 -16.81 5.95
CA TYR A 152 8.37 -15.60 6.68
C TYR A 152 7.15 -14.86 7.27
N ASP A 153 7.39 -14.22 8.41
CA ASP A 153 6.35 -13.53 9.18
C ASP A 153 6.22 -12.05 8.77
N THR A 154 7.29 -11.46 8.24
CA THR A 154 7.34 -10.03 7.93
C THR A 154 8.38 -9.73 6.84
N PHE A 155 8.23 -8.58 6.21
CA PHE A 155 9.15 -8.03 5.22
C PHE A 155 9.43 -6.57 5.56
N ALA A 156 10.58 -6.30 6.17
CA ALA A 156 10.98 -4.94 6.51
C ALA A 156 12.51 -4.79 6.41
N PRO A 157 13.05 -3.67 5.88
CA PRO A 157 14.49 -3.45 5.91
C PRO A 157 15.01 -3.49 7.35
N ARG A 158 16.18 -4.12 7.55
CA ARG A 158 16.73 -4.38 8.89
C ARG A 158 17.07 -3.11 9.68
N ASN A 159 17.29 -2.01 8.98
CA ASN A 159 17.59 -0.69 9.53
C ASN A 159 16.39 0.27 9.45
N TRP A 160 15.18 -0.20 9.14
CA TRP A 160 14.00 0.64 9.05
C TRP A 160 13.36 0.88 10.43
N PRO A 161 12.90 2.10 10.76
CA PRO A 161 12.96 3.35 9.98
C PRO A 161 14.36 3.98 9.97
N ASN A 162 14.73 4.63 8.86
CA ASN A 162 15.99 5.39 8.73
C ASN A 162 15.80 6.73 8.01
N ASP A 163 16.77 7.64 8.14
CA ASP A 163 16.74 8.98 7.54
C ASP A 163 17.56 9.09 6.24
N GLN A 164 18.10 7.97 5.74
CA GLN A 164 19.07 7.98 4.63
C GLN A 164 18.50 7.49 3.31
N GLU A 165 17.60 6.50 3.33
CA GLU A 165 17.01 5.95 2.12
C GLU A 165 16.06 6.96 1.47
N ASP A 166 16.29 7.23 0.19
CA ASP A 166 15.39 7.98 -0.68
C ASP A 166 14.64 7.00 -1.58
N PHE A 167 13.37 6.73 -1.27
CA PHE A 167 12.55 5.81 -2.07
C PHE A 167 12.13 6.37 -3.42
N THR A 168 12.50 7.62 -3.75
CA THR A 168 12.43 8.11 -5.13
C THR A 168 13.57 7.57 -5.99
N GLU A 169 14.67 7.13 -5.37
CA GLU A 169 15.86 6.60 -6.04
C GLU A 169 16.02 5.08 -5.85
N VAL A 170 15.51 4.52 -4.75
CA VAL A 170 15.51 3.08 -4.48
C VAL A 170 14.45 2.40 -5.35
N GLY A 171 14.83 1.33 -6.05
CA GLY A 171 13.90 0.49 -6.79
C GLY A 171 12.97 -0.30 -5.87
N PHE A 172 12.15 -1.17 -6.46
CA PHE A 172 11.31 -2.10 -5.71
C PHE A 172 11.87 -3.52 -5.81
N PRO A 173 11.62 -4.37 -4.79
CA PRO A 173 11.70 -5.80 -4.99
C PRO A 173 10.87 -6.22 -6.21
N ARG A 174 11.22 -7.37 -6.78
CA ARG A 174 10.58 -7.90 -7.99
C ARG A 174 9.18 -8.47 -7.68
N PHE A 175 8.25 -7.59 -7.28
CA PHE A 175 6.90 -7.93 -6.84
C PHE A 175 6.05 -8.58 -7.93
N GLU A 176 6.41 -8.40 -9.20
CA GLU A 176 5.69 -9.02 -10.32
C GLU A 176 5.63 -10.54 -10.18
N TRP A 177 6.62 -11.18 -9.55
CA TRP A 177 6.62 -12.64 -9.37
C TRP A 177 5.59 -13.11 -8.34
N LEU A 178 5.35 -12.30 -7.30
CA LEU A 178 4.27 -12.55 -6.34
C LEU A 178 2.92 -12.38 -7.02
N LEU A 179 2.79 -11.38 -7.91
CA LEU A 179 1.55 -11.15 -8.65
C LEU A 179 1.28 -12.24 -9.70
N ARG A 180 2.30 -12.92 -10.21
CA ARG A 180 2.20 -14.05 -11.16
C ARG A 180 1.98 -15.41 -10.48
N SER A 181 2.22 -15.55 -9.17
CA SER A 181 2.19 -16.84 -8.49
C SER A 181 0.83 -17.55 -8.49
N HIS A 182 -0.27 -16.79 -8.57
CA HIS A 182 -1.62 -17.36 -8.76
C HIS A 182 -1.75 -18.12 -10.09
N GLY A 183 -1.05 -17.69 -11.14
CA GLY A 183 -1.04 -18.35 -12.45
C GLY A 183 -0.43 -19.75 -12.39
N LEU A 184 0.56 -19.96 -11.53
CA LEU A 184 1.10 -21.31 -11.29
C LEU A 184 0.12 -22.20 -10.52
N ALA A 185 -0.59 -21.67 -9.54
CA ALA A 185 -1.58 -22.46 -8.82
C ALA A 185 -2.73 -22.87 -9.76
N ALA A 186 -3.12 -21.98 -10.67
CA ALA A 186 -4.08 -22.25 -11.72
C ALA A 186 -3.57 -23.30 -12.73
N LEU A 187 -2.27 -23.27 -13.04
CA LEU A 187 -1.62 -24.28 -13.87
C LEU A 187 -1.61 -25.66 -13.19
N ASP A 188 -1.23 -25.74 -11.92
CA ASP A 188 -1.28 -26.98 -11.12
C ASP A 188 -2.70 -27.57 -11.16
N TRP A 189 -3.72 -26.73 -10.96
CA TRP A 189 -5.12 -27.13 -11.03
C TRP A 189 -5.53 -27.64 -12.42
N ALA A 190 -5.19 -26.89 -13.48
CA ALA A 190 -5.54 -27.24 -14.85
C ALA A 190 -4.90 -28.56 -15.33
N GLN A 191 -3.81 -28.99 -14.69
CA GLN A 191 -3.11 -30.24 -14.99
C GLN A 191 -3.58 -31.44 -14.15
N GLY A 192 -4.56 -31.25 -13.26
CA GLY A 192 -5.04 -32.29 -12.34
C GLY A 192 -4.13 -32.49 -11.12
N GLY A 193 -3.39 -31.45 -10.73
CA GLY A 193 -2.61 -31.40 -9.49
C GLY A 193 -3.35 -30.65 -8.40
N GLU A 194 -4.52 -31.15 -7.98
CA GLU A 194 -5.42 -30.41 -7.09
C GLU A 194 -4.81 -30.13 -5.71
N ASP A 195 -4.11 -31.11 -5.13
CA ASP A 195 -3.40 -30.96 -3.86
C ASP A 195 -2.33 -29.85 -3.95
N GLN A 196 -1.52 -29.85 -5.02
CA GLN A 196 -0.48 -28.84 -5.21
C GLN A 196 -1.08 -27.44 -5.42
N ALA A 197 -2.16 -27.35 -6.20
CA ALA A 197 -2.86 -26.09 -6.45
C ALA A 197 -3.38 -25.47 -5.15
N TRP A 198 -4.05 -26.26 -4.30
CA TRP A 198 -4.55 -25.78 -3.01
C TRP A 198 -3.41 -25.36 -2.07
N GLN A 199 -2.35 -26.15 -1.97
CA GLN A 199 -1.19 -25.79 -1.15
C GLN A 199 -0.60 -24.45 -1.63
N ARG A 200 -0.44 -24.26 -2.94
CA ARG A 200 0.13 -23.03 -3.50
C ARG A 200 -0.78 -21.82 -3.29
N VAL A 201 -2.09 -21.94 -3.52
CA VAL A 201 -3.08 -20.88 -3.23
C VAL A 201 -2.95 -20.42 -1.78
N CYS A 202 -2.93 -21.36 -0.84
CA CYS A 202 -2.90 -21.05 0.59
C CYS A 202 -1.57 -20.44 1.03
N ARG A 203 -0.44 -20.92 0.49
CA ARG A 203 0.88 -20.31 0.72
C ARG A 203 0.98 -18.90 0.14
N ASN A 204 0.45 -18.67 -1.07
CA ASN A 204 0.40 -17.35 -1.66
C ASN A 204 -0.39 -16.37 -0.79
N ILE A 205 -1.56 -16.77 -0.29
CA ILE A 205 -2.37 -15.94 0.62
C ILE A 205 -1.60 -15.65 1.90
N LYS A 206 -0.90 -16.63 2.49
CA LYS A 206 -0.06 -16.42 3.66
C LYS A 206 1.03 -15.37 3.40
N THR A 207 1.76 -15.45 2.29
CA THR A 207 2.71 -14.41 1.88
C THR A 207 2.03 -13.04 1.75
N GLY A 208 0.85 -13.00 1.14
CA GLY A 208 0.06 -11.78 0.99
C GLY A 208 -0.32 -11.15 2.33
N ARG A 209 -0.72 -11.96 3.32
CA ARG A 209 -1.02 -11.49 4.69
C ARG A 209 0.23 -10.95 5.40
N SER A 210 1.37 -11.64 5.31
CA SER A 210 2.64 -11.13 5.84
C SER A 210 3.05 -9.79 5.22
N LEU A 211 2.68 -9.54 3.95
CA LEU A 211 2.93 -8.27 3.27
C LEU A 211 1.97 -7.14 3.66
N LEU A 212 0.79 -7.42 4.22
CA LEU A 212 -0.11 -6.38 4.75
C LEU A 212 0.55 -5.55 5.87
N HIS A 213 1.50 -6.16 6.58
CA HIS A 213 2.34 -5.50 7.57
C HIS A 213 3.78 -5.28 7.10
N GLY A 214 4.04 -5.46 5.80
CA GLY A 214 5.34 -5.22 5.19
C GLY A 214 5.68 -3.73 5.16
N ARG A 215 6.96 -3.43 5.22
CA ARG A 215 7.52 -2.08 5.30
C ARG A 215 8.65 -1.92 4.27
N PRO A 216 8.95 -0.70 3.80
CA PRO A 216 8.29 0.55 4.16
C PRO A 216 7.10 0.90 3.26
N GLY A 217 6.18 1.68 3.82
CA GLY A 217 5.15 2.40 3.06
C GLY A 217 4.03 1.51 2.53
N LEU A 218 3.25 2.08 1.62
CA LEU A 218 1.96 1.51 1.16
C LEU A 218 2.10 0.44 0.08
N ILE A 219 3.23 0.39 -0.62
CA ILE A 219 3.40 -0.54 -1.74
C ILE A 219 3.32 -2.01 -1.28
N PHE A 220 3.92 -2.35 -0.14
CA PHE A 220 3.93 -3.71 0.41
C PHE A 220 2.51 -4.22 0.71
N PRO A 221 1.67 -3.51 1.52
CA PRO A 221 0.31 -3.94 1.76
C PRO A 221 -0.55 -3.98 0.50
N MET A 222 -0.28 -3.12 -0.49
CA MET A 222 -1.04 -3.18 -1.75
C MET A 222 -0.69 -4.39 -2.61
N ILE A 223 0.58 -4.80 -2.64
CA ILE A 223 0.98 -6.07 -3.25
C ILE A 223 0.37 -7.24 -2.48
N GLY A 224 0.45 -7.22 -1.14
CA GLY A 224 -0.12 -8.24 -0.27
C GLY A 224 -1.62 -8.44 -0.54
N ASN A 225 -2.38 -7.35 -0.53
CA ASN A 225 -3.81 -7.35 -0.83
C ASN A 225 -4.13 -7.90 -2.23
N ALA A 226 -3.36 -7.52 -3.24
CA ALA A 226 -3.55 -8.03 -4.60
C ALA A 226 -3.30 -9.55 -4.69
N VAL A 227 -2.28 -10.06 -3.99
CA VAL A 227 -1.98 -11.50 -3.90
C VAL A 227 -3.11 -12.25 -3.21
N ILE A 228 -3.61 -11.76 -2.06
CA ILE A 228 -4.74 -12.36 -1.34
C ILE A 228 -5.95 -12.43 -2.26
N ARG A 229 -6.38 -11.30 -2.82
CA ARG A 229 -7.57 -11.18 -3.66
C ARG A 229 -7.55 -12.13 -4.86
N ARG A 230 -6.43 -12.21 -5.59
CA ARG A 230 -6.30 -13.09 -6.76
C ARG A 230 -6.38 -14.57 -6.38
N ASN A 231 -5.73 -14.95 -5.29
CA ASN A 231 -5.72 -16.34 -4.85
C ASN A 231 -7.06 -16.74 -4.19
N THR A 232 -7.79 -15.82 -3.54
CA THR A 232 -9.17 -16.06 -3.08
C THR A 232 -10.12 -16.26 -4.26
N GLY A 233 -10.03 -15.45 -5.32
CA GLY A 233 -10.80 -15.66 -6.55
C GLY A 233 -10.51 -17.02 -7.21
N LEU A 234 -9.23 -17.40 -7.28
CA LEU A 234 -8.83 -18.72 -7.77
C LEU A 234 -9.38 -19.86 -6.91
N ALA A 235 -9.24 -19.77 -5.59
CA ALA A 235 -9.78 -20.75 -4.63
C ALA A 235 -11.29 -20.96 -4.82
N ALA A 236 -12.03 -19.87 -5.02
CA ALA A 236 -13.45 -19.92 -5.27
C ALA A 236 -13.79 -20.66 -6.57
N GLN A 237 -13.06 -20.38 -7.65
CA GLN A 237 -13.25 -21.06 -8.93
C GLN A 237 -12.87 -22.55 -8.86
N MET A 238 -11.78 -22.90 -8.19
CA MET A 238 -11.40 -24.30 -7.96
C MET A 238 -12.47 -25.06 -7.18
N LEU A 239 -13.02 -24.44 -6.14
CA LEU A 239 -14.09 -25.03 -5.34
C LEU A 239 -15.39 -25.17 -6.12
N HIS A 240 -15.70 -24.20 -6.99
CA HIS A 240 -16.86 -24.26 -7.87
C HIS A 240 -16.76 -25.42 -8.87
N GLU A 241 -15.58 -25.67 -9.44
CA GLU A 241 -15.35 -26.77 -10.37
C GLU A 241 -15.37 -28.14 -9.69
N LYS A 242 -14.89 -28.22 -8.44
CA LYS A 242 -14.84 -29.47 -7.65
C LYS A 242 -15.29 -29.24 -6.21
N PRO A 243 -16.62 -29.19 -5.95
CA PRO A 243 -17.20 -28.94 -4.64
C PRO A 243 -16.73 -29.88 -3.52
N GLU A 244 -16.31 -31.11 -3.86
CA GLU A 244 -15.81 -32.10 -2.91
C GLU A 244 -14.58 -31.63 -2.12
N TRP A 245 -13.85 -30.62 -2.61
CA TRP A 245 -12.73 -30.02 -1.92
C TRP A 245 -13.11 -29.19 -0.69
N ALA A 246 -14.38 -28.83 -0.52
CA ALA A 246 -14.87 -28.08 0.65
C ALA A 246 -14.51 -28.73 1.99
N ASN A 247 -14.40 -30.07 2.00
CA ASN A 247 -14.08 -30.91 3.16
C ASN A 247 -12.66 -31.50 3.11
N ARG A 248 -11.84 -31.12 2.12
CA ARG A 248 -10.52 -31.73 1.85
C ARG A 248 -9.40 -30.70 1.73
N LEU A 249 -9.63 -29.46 2.17
CA LEU A 249 -8.60 -28.42 2.14
C LEU A 249 -7.36 -28.87 2.93
N PRO A 250 -6.14 -28.70 2.38
CA PRO A 250 -4.90 -29.02 3.08
C PRO A 250 -4.76 -28.29 4.41
N ALA A 251 -3.98 -28.86 5.35
CA ALA A 251 -3.69 -28.22 6.63
C ALA A 251 -3.04 -26.83 6.49
N GLU A 252 -2.24 -26.63 5.42
CA GLU A 252 -1.62 -25.36 5.03
C GLU A 252 -2.64 -24.23 4.83
N CYS A 253 -3.90 -24.57 4.55
CA CYS A 253 -5.00 -23.61 4.38
C CYS A 253 -5.69 -23.22 5.70
N GLY A 254 -5.24 -23.74 6.83
CA GLY A 254 -5.78 -23.40 8.14
C GLY A 254 -5.70 -21.89 8.41
N GLY A 255 -6.85 -21.24 8.57
CA GLY A 255 -6.97 -19.81 8.90
C GLY A 255 -6.56 -18.83 7.79
N VAL A 256 -6.04 -19.28 6.63
CA VAL A 256 -5.58 -18.35 5.58
C VAL A 256 -6.73 -17.60 4.90
N PHE A 257 -7.93 -18.21 4.87
CA PHE A 257 -9.16 -17.60 4.34
C PHE A 257 -9.99 -16.88 5.41
N ASP A 258 -9.49 -16.77 6.64
CA ASP A 258 -10.12 -15.92 7.65
C ASP A 258 -10.24 -14.50 7.09
N VAL A 259 -11.37 -13.87 7.36
CA VAL A 259 -11.65 -12.51 6.91
C VAL A 259 -10.61 -11.58 7.52
N LEU A 260 -10.00 -10.73 6.69
CA LEU A 260 -9.04 -9.72 7.17
C LEU A 260 -9.62 -8.95 8.36
N ASP A 261 -8.89 -8.92 9.46
CA ASP A 261 -9.30 -8.16 10.65
C ASP A 261 -9.05 -6.65 10.49
N GLU A 262 -9.41 -5.86 11.51
CA GLU A 262 -9.21 -4.42 11.48
C GLU A 262 -7.73 -4.00 11.37
N GLN A 263 -6.78 -4.81 11.85
CA GLN A 263 -5.36 -4.50 11.79
C GLN A 263 -4.81 -4.78 10.39
N GLU A 264 -5.23 -5.89 9.77
CA GLU A 264 -4.88 -6.26 8.40
C GLU A 264 -5.49 -5.32 7.36
N GLN A 265 -6.67 -4.77 7.65
CA GLN A 265 -7.29 -3.74 6.81
C GLN A 265 -6.75 -2.33 7.07
N SER A 266 -6.05 -2.11 8.18
CA SER A 266 -5.53 -0.78 8.53
C SER A 266 -4.29 -0.44 7.72
N ILE A 267 -4.28 0.77 7.16
CA ILE A 267 -3.10 1.34 6.51
C ILE A 267 -2.29 2.24 7.46
N CYS A 268 -2.59 2.27 8.77
CA CYS A 268 -1.90 3.16 9.70
C CYS A 268 -0.37 2.95 9.70
N LEU A 269 0.09 1.69 9.73
CA LEU A 269 1.51 1.37 9.67
C LEU A 269 2.16 1.91 8.39
N ALA A 270 1.49 1.74 7.25
CA ALA A 270 1.95 2.31 5.99
C ALA A 270 1.97 3.84 6.05
N MET A 271 0.96 4.49 6.63
CA MET A 271 0.90 5.96 6.76
C MET A 271 1.98 6.52 7.68
N GLN A 272 2.36 5.80 8.75
CA GLN A 272 3.52 6.14 9.58
C GLN A 272 4.81 6.13 8.75
N ASP A 273 4.99 5.13 7.89
CA ASP A 273 6.15 5.02 7.02
C ASP A 273 6.14 6.06 5.88
N GLU A 274 4.99 6.31 5.24
CA GLU A 274 4.84 7.37 4.22
C GLU A 274 5.10 8.75 4.82
N PHE A 275 4.61 9.01 6.04
CA PHE A 275 4.86 10.25 6.76
C PHE A 275 6.34 10.41 7.14
N HIS A 276 6.99 9.35 7.60
CA HIS A 276 8.43 9.35 7.88
C HIS A 276 9.26 9.67 6.63
N GLN A 277 8.94 9.04 5.50
CA GLN A 277 9.57 9.31 4.20
C GLN A 277 9.34 10.75 3.74
N THR A 278 8.11 11.24 3.88
CA THR A 278 7.76 12.62 3.57
C THR A 278 8.57 13.60 4.44
N GLY A 279 8.77 13.28 5.72
CA GLY A 279 9.63 14.06 6.63
C GLY A 279 11.10 14.09 6.21
N ASN A 280 11.65 12.96 5.74
CA ASN A 280 12.99 12.93 5.16
C ASN A 280 13.11 13.87 3.96
N MET A 281 12.14 13.83 3.05
CA MET A 281 12.07 14.73 1.90
C MET A 281 12.00 16.19 2.36
N TYR A 282 11.12 16.53 3.30
CA TYR A 282 10.98 17.89 3.83
C TYR A 282 12.28 18.41 4.46
N ARG A 283 13.00 17.59 5.24
CA ARG A 283 14.31 17.97 5.79
C ARG A 283 15.34 18.26 4.69
N LYS A 284 15.36 17.49 3.60
CA LYS A 284 16.22 17.75 2.44
C LYS A 284 15.87 19.07 1.75
N LEU A 285 14.59 19.44 1.69
CA LEU A 285 14.13 20.70 1.07
C LEU A 285 14.44 21.92 1.94
N ASP A 286 14.24 21.82 3.25
CA ASP A 286 14.57 22.86 4.25
C ASP A 286 16.07 23.23 4.19
N GLY A 287 16.93 22.21 4.10
CA GLY A 287 18.38 22.38 3.95
C GLY A 287 18.86 23.01 2.63
N LYS A 288 18.00 23.12 1.59
CA LYS A 288 18.36 23.64 0.25
C LYS A 288 17.98 25.11 0.02
N GLY A 289 17.27 25.78 0.93
CA GLY A 289 17.01 27.22 0.87
C GLY A 289 16.48 27.75 -0.48
N VAL A 290 16.97 28.91 -0.93
CA VAL A 290 16.52 29.66 -2.14
C VAL A 290 16.82 28.93 -3.47
N GLN A 291 17.60 27.83 -3.46
CA GLN A 291 17.92 27.07 -4.69
C GLN A 291 16.73 26.31 -5.28
N MET A 292 15.63 26.12 -4.56
CA MET A 292 14.39 25.51 -5.08
C MET A 292 13.81 26.26 -6.29
N MET A 293 13.98 27.58 -6.40
CA MET A 293 13.50 28.36 -7.56
C MET A 293 14.30 28.17 -8.84
N GLN A 294 15.46 27.49 -8.79
CA GLN A 294 16.29 27.20 -9.97
C GLN A 294 16.06 25.80 -10.55
N VAL A 295 15.28 24.95 -9.87
CA VAL A 295 14.95 23.60 -10.35
C VAL A 295 13.92 23.72 -11.47
N SER A 296 14.21 23.14 -12.65
CA SER A 296 13.31 23.15 -13.81
C SER A 296 11.94 22.54 -13.48
N GLU A 297 11.93 21.50 -12.65
CA GLU A 297 10.74 20.76 -12.21
C GLU A 297 9.77 21.64 -11.41
N TRP A 298 10.25 22.62 -10.64
CA TRP A 298 9.39 23.60 -9.95
C TRP A 298 8.67 24.53 -10.92
N ARG A 299 9.32 24.87 -12.03
CA ARG A 299 8.75 25.72 -13.08
C ARG A 299 7.67 24.96 -13.87
N GLU A 300 7.81 23.65 -14.01
CA GLU A 300 6.82 22.74 -14.61
C GLU A 300 5.66 22.42 -13.66
N LEU A 301 5.92 22.21 -12.36
CA LEU A 301 4.88 22.05 -11.32
C LEU A 301 3.95 23.27 -11.24
N MET A 302 4.48 24.48 -11.38
CA MET A 302 3.69 25.72 -11.47
C MET A 302 2.92 25.85 -12.80
N ALA A 303 3.33 25.13 -13.85
CA ALA A 303 2.68 25.14 -15.16
C ALA A 303 1.55 24.10 -15.29
N LEU A 304 1.49 23.11 -14.39
CA LEU A 304 0.44 22.07 -14.34
C LEU A 304 -0.82 22.52 -13.59
N GLY A 305 -0.77 23.64 -12.86
CA GLY A 305 -1.93 24.25 -12.22
C GLY A 305 -2.74 25.07 -13.21
N ASP A 306 -3.68 24.44 -13.91
CA ASP A 306 -4.69 25.18 -14.66
C ASP A 306 -5.70 25.82 -13.68
N ASP A 307 -6.16 27.01 -14.06
CA ASP A 307 -7.25 27.79 -13.47
C ASP A 307 -7.00 28.68 -12.22
N SER A 308 -7.18 29.98 -12.47
CA SER A 308 -7.66 31.13 -11.65
C SER A 308 -7.44 31.27 -10.13
N GLN A 309 -7.18 30.23 -9.33
CA GLN A 309 -6.96 30.30 -7.88
C GLN A 309 -5.56 30.78 -7.49
N ILE A 310 -4.58 30.68 -8.40
CA ILE A 310 -3.19 31.06 -8.17
C ILE A 310 -3.04 32.59 -8.05
N ARG A 311 -3.99 33.39 -8.58
CA ARG A 311 -3.90 34.86 -8.58
C ARG A 311 -4.07 35.52 -7.20
N ALA A 312 -4.55 34.81 -6.19
CA ALA A 312 -4.67 35.32 -4.82
C ALA A 312 -3.52 34.91 -3.89
N ALA A 313 -2.60 34.05 -4.34
CA ALA A 313 -1.46 33.55 -3.55
C ALA A 313 -0.24 34.51 -3.53
N ASP A 314 -0.26 35.56 -4.33
CA ASP A 314 0.87 36.49 -4.53
C ASP A 314 0.93 37.62 -3.50
N PHE A 315 1.14 37.26 -2.23
CA PHE A 315 1.81 38.15 -1.26
C PHE A 315 2.97 37.43 -0.56
N ALA A 316 2.87 36.12 -0.31
CA ALA A 316 3.92 35.36 0.39
C ALA A 316 5.10 34.96 -0.52
N LEU A 317 4.84 34.71 -1.82
CA LEU A 317 5.88 34.39 -2.81
C LEU A 317 6.74 35.61 -3.19
N LEU A 318 6.20 36.83 -3.05
CA LEU A 318 6.85 38.07 -3.49
C LEU A 318 8.02 38.52 -2.59
N PHE A 319 8.13 38.01 -1.36
CA PHE A 319 9.10 38.55 -0.39
C PHE A 319 10.20 37.56 0.00
N LEU A 320 9.93 36.28 0.30
CA LEU A 320 10.96 35.29 0.67
C LEU A 320 10.48 33.83 0.43
N PRO A 321 11.02 33.08 -0.56
CA PRO A 321 10.75 31.66 -0.68
C PRO A 321 11.35 30.91 0.52
N ARG A 322 10.48 30.38 1.39
CA ARG A 322 10.88 29.65 2.60
C ARG A 322 10.19 28.31 2.66
N PHE A 323 10.94 27.31 3.09
CA PHE A 323 10.45 25.98 3.40
C PHE A 323 10.87 25.68 4.83
N ASP A 324 9.93 25.24 5.68
CA ASP A 324 10.18 24.85 7.07
C ASP A 324 9.67 23.43 7.24
N ALA A 325 10.58 22.47 7.42
CA ALA A 325 10.22 21.06 7.47
C ALA A 325 9.29 20.76 8.65
N THR A 326 9.51 21.39 9.80
CA THR A 326 8.74 21.10 11.02
C THR A 326 7.31 21.61 10.88
N HIS A 327 7.14 22.80 10.32
CA HIS A 327 5.83 23.35 10.04
C HIS A 327 5.09 22.57 8.95
N ASN A 328 5.77 22.12 7.88
CA ASN A 328 5.19 21.23 6.88
C ASN A 328 4.72 19.89 7.45
N MET A 329 5.54 19.28 8.31
CA MET A 329 5.17 18.04 9.00
C MET A 329 3.92 18.25 9.84
N ALA A 330 3.83 19.36 10.58
CA ALA A 330 2.63 19.68 11.36
C ALA A 330 1.39 19.90 10.49
N GLN A 331 1.52 20.55 9.33
CA GLN A 331 0.40 20.81 8.43
C GLN A 331 -0.13 19.54 7.75
N THR A 332 0.75 18.58 7.47
CA THR A 332 0.38 17.33 6.80
C THR A 332 0.01 16.21 7.77
N ALA A 333 0.45 16.28 9.03
CA ALA A 333 0.18 15.25 10.03
C ALA A 333 -1.30 14.89 10.18
N PRO A 334 -2.28 15.81 10.25
CA PRO A 334 -3.69 15.44 10.40
C PRO A 334 -4.22 14.55 9.26
N HIS A 335 -3.70 14.76 8.04
CA HIS A 335 -4.07 13.98 6.87
C HIS A 335 -3.62 12.52 7.01
N TYR A 336 -2.34 12.27 7.31
CA TYR A 336 -1.82 10.92 7.51
C TYR A 336 -2.35 10.27 8.79
N ALA A 337 -2.43 11.02 9.89
CA ALA A 337 -2.83 10.52 11.20
C ALA A 337 -4.28 10.04 11.21
N SER A 338 -5.13 10.54 10.31
CA SER A 338 -6.53 10.16 10.20
C SER A 338 -6.76 8.65 10.10
N TYR A 339 -5.86 7.93 9.42
CA TYR A 339 -5.91 6.46 9.28
C TYR A 339 -5.41 5.71 10.52
N CYS A 340 -4.77 6.41 11.45
CA CYS A 340 -4.25 5.87 12.70
C CYS A 340 -5.16 6.16 13.91
N LYS A 341 -6.20 6.97 13.74
CA LYS A 341 -7.11 7.32 14.85
C LYS A 341 -8.04 6.13 15.20
N PRO A 342 -8.48 6.00 16.46
CA PRO A 342 -9.39 4.93 16.88
C PRO A 342 -10.68 4.85 16.06
N GLU A 343 -11.17 5.99 15.56
CA GLU A 343 -12.34 6.07 14.69
C GLU A 343 -12.15 5.28 13.39
N ALA A 344 -10.95 5.26 12.82
CA ALA A 344 -10.64 4.47 11.63
C ALA A 344 -10.79 2.97 11.90
N ALA A 345 -10.29 2.48 13.04
CA ALA A 345 -10.45 1.08 13.43
C ALA A 345 -11.92 0.70 13.64
N ALA A 346 -12.74 1.59 14.22
CA ALA A 346 -14.17 1.37 14.38
C ALA A 346 -14.90 1.27 13.03
N VAL A 347 -14.55 2.13 12.07
CA VAL A 347 -15.07 2.10 10.69
C VAL A 347 -14.71 0.78 10.00
N LEU A 348 -13.46 0.34 10.10
CA LEU A 348 -13.00 -0.93 9.51
C LEU A 348 -13.71 -2.14 10.13
N LYS A 349 -13.83 -2.19 11.46
CA LYS A 349 -14.53 -3.25 12.18
C LYS A 349 -16.01 -3.35 11.81
N ALA A 350 -16.66 -2.20 11.61
CA ALA A 350 -18.05 -2.14 11.16
C ALA A 350 -18.21 -2.35 9.64
N ASP A 351 -17.11 -2.48 8.90
CA ASP A 351 -17.06 -2.50 7.44
C ASP A 351 -17.80 -1.32 6.80
N GLN A 352 -17.69 -0.15 7.41
CA GLN A 352 -18.26 1.08 6.87
C GLN A 352 -17.30 1.68 5.85
N LYS A 353 -17.83 2.27 4.77
CA LYS A 353 -17.00 2.98 3.81
C LYS A 353 -16.24 4.08 4.53
N ILE A 354 -14.91 4.05 4.50
CA ILE A 354 -14.13 5.13 5.08
C ILE A 354 -14.52 6.43 4.38
N GLN A 355 -14.97 7.41 5.17
CA GLN A 355 -15.38 8.68 4.59
C GLN A 355 -14.14 9.48 4.24
N ARG A 356 -14.12 10.00 3.02
CA ARG A 356 -13.12 10.97 2.58
C ARG A 356 -13.05 12.09 3.63
N GLN A 357 -11.88 12.30 4.20
CA GLN A 357 -11.61 13.48 5.03
C GLN A 357 -12.08 14.73 4.24
N PRO A 358 -12.87 15.64 4.84
CA PRO A 358 -13.28 16.84 4.14
C PRO A 358 -12.03 17.53 3.59
N GLN A 359 -12.09 17.99 2.34
CA GLN A 359 -11.00 18.77 1.76
C GLN A 359 -10.66 19.91 2.73
N PRO A 360 -9.37 20.23 2.92
CA PRO A 360 -8.98 21.30 3.81
C PRO A 360 -9.80 22.55 3.45
N SER A 361 -10.59 23.03 4.42
CA SER A 361 -11.39 24.25 4.26
C SER A 361 -10.46 25.43 3.94
N GLU A 362 -11.01 26.49 3.34
CA GLU A 362 -10.23 27.72 3.12
C GLU A 362 -9.44 28.13 4.37
N LYS A 363 -8.14 28.36 4.20
CA LYS A 363 -7.26 28.78 5.30
C LYS A 363 -7.79 30.06 5.93
N THR A 364 -7.89 30.05 7.27
CA THR A 364 -8.15 31.24 8.07
C THR A 364 -7.05 32.29 7.86
N PHE A 365 -7.34 33.55 8.20
CA PHE A 365 -6.35 34.62 8.14
C PHE A 365 -5.07 34.31 8.95
N ALA A 366 -5.23 33.68 10.12
CA ALA A 366 -4.12 33.26 10.97
C ALA A 366 -3.23 32.21 10.26
N GLN A 367 -3.83 31.21 9.61
CA GLN A 367 -3.08 30.20 8.84
C GLN A 367 -2.36 30.81 7.64
N LYS A 368 -3.00 31.73 6.92
CA LYS A 368 -2.35 32.47 5.82
C LYS A 368 -1.15 33.29 6.32
N TRP A 369 -1.24 33.87 7.52
CA TRP A 369 -0.14 34.59 8.15
C TRP A 369 1.00 33.68 8.64
N ALA A 370 0.68 32.50 9.19
CA ALA A 370 1.70 31.49 9.55
C ALA A 370 2.55 31.10 8.32
N CYS A 371 1.92 31.01 7.15
CA CYS A 371 2.57 30.68 5.89
C CYS A 371 3.62 31.71 5.41
N LEU A 372 3.68 32.93 5.95
CA LEU A 372 4.77 33.87 5.62
C LEU A 372 6.16 33.32 6.05
N GLY A 373 6.20 32.50 7.10
CA GLY A 373 7.42 31.84 7.56
C GLY A 373 7.70 30.49 6.88
N ASN A 374 6.83 30.04 5.97
CA ASN A 374 6.88 28.74 5.30
C ASN A 374 6.11 28.78 3.96
N SER A 375 6.44 29.75 3.12
CA SER A 375 5.64 30.13 1.95
C SER A 375 5.57 29.02 0.89
N ILE A 376 6.69 28.37 0.61
CA ILE A 376 6.74 27.24 -0.34
C ILE A 376 6.03 26.03 0.26
N GLY A 377 6.31 25.74 1.53
CA GLY A 377 5.74 24.60 2.22
C GLY A 377 4.21 24.60 2.29
N CYS A 378 3.63 25.77 2.62
CA CYS A 378 2.19 25.95 2.61
C CYS A 378 1.56 25.78 1.22
N LEU A 379 2.21 26.27 0.16
CA LEU A 379 1.73 26.10 -1.21
C LEU A 379 1.71 24.61 -1.61
N THR A 380 2.78 23.87 -1.29
CA THR A 380 2.86 22.43 -1.61
C THR A 380 1.79 21.61 -0.90
N THR A 381 1.52 21.93 0.36
CA THR A 381 0.52 21.19 1.16
C THR A 381 -0.90 21.41 0.64
N ASP A 382 -1.20 22.62 0.15
CA ASP A 382 -2.54 22.95 -0.38
C ASP A 382 -2.82 22.29 -1.74
N ALA A 383 -1.79 22.07 -2.55
CA ALA A 383 -1.95 21.61 -3.93
C ALA A 383 -1.83 20.08 -4.11
N ALA A 384 -1.17 19.36 -3.20
CA ALA A 384 -0.55 18.08 -3.56
C ALA A 384 -0.72 16.90 -2.59
N LEU A 385 -1.64 16.94 -1.62
CA LEU A 385 -1.83 15.78 -0.73
C LEU A 385 -2.59 14.64 -1.45
N PRO A 386 -1.99 13.45 -1.61
CA PRO A 386 -2.64 12.31 -2.24
C PRO A 386 -3.79 11.79 -1.36
N SER A 387 -4.85 11.27 -1.98
CA SER A 387 -5.88 10.53 -1.24
C SER A 387 -5.48 9.06 -1.11
N PHE A 388 -5.54 8.52 0.11
CA PHE A 388 -5.25 7.11 0.36
C PHE A 388 -6.50 6.23 0.53
N ASP A 389 -7.70 6.82 0.49
CA ASP A 389 -8.97 6.12 0.75
C ASP A 389 -9.19 4.94 -0.21
N GLY A 390 -8.78 5.10 -1.48
CA GLY A 390 -8.87 4.05 -2.49
C GLY A 390 -8.12 2.78 -2.10
N TYR A 391 -7.01 2.91 -1.38
CA TYR A 391 -6.23 1.76 -0.91
C TYR A 391 -6.91 1.05 0.26
N VAL A 392 -7.57 1.81 1.15
CA VAL A 392 -8.40 1.24 2.22
C VAL A 392 -9.60 0.49 1.63
N TYR A 393 -10.30 1.08 0.65
CA TYR A 393 -11.44 0.43 -0.01
C TYR A 393 -11.06 -0.94 -0.58
N ARG A 394 -9.87 -1.07 -1.18
CA ARG A 394 -9.40 -2.35 -1.73
C ARG A 394 -9.18 -3.42 -0.66
N LEU A 395 -8.76 -3.05 0.55
CA LEU A 395 -8.62 -3.98 1.68
C LEU A 395 -9.99 -4.40 2.20
N GLN A 396 -10.92 -3.43 2.37
CA GLN A 396 -12.30 -3.71 2.77
C GLN A 396 -13.03 -4.61 1.75
N ASP A 397 -12.84 -4.37 0.45
CA ASP A 397 -13.43 -5.18 -0.62
C ASP A 397 -12.84 -6.60 -0.66
N THR A 398 -11.56 -6.76 -0.33
CA THR A 398 -10.91 -8.08 -0.21
C THR A 398 -11.42 -8.84 1.02
N ALA A 399 -11.64 -8.16 2.15
CA ALA A 399 -12.28 -8.75 3.32
C ALA A 399 -13.71 -9.24 3.00
N MET A 400 -14.49 -8.48 2.22
CA MET A 400 -15.81 -8.93 1.75
C MET A 400 -15.72 -10.08 0.75
N GLN A 401 -14.71 -10.12 -0.11
CA GLN A 401 -14.48 -11.27 -0.99
C GLN A 401 -14.19 -12.55 -0.17
N GLN A 402 -13.39 -12.47 0.89
CA GLN A 402 -13.17 -13.62 1.79
C GLN A 402 -14.44 -14.03 2.54
N ARG A 403 -15.30 -13.08 2.94
CA ARG A 403 -16.63 -13.37 3.49
C ARG A 403 -17.49 -14.16 2.49
N ALA A 404 -17.53 -13.71 1.23
CA ALA A 404 -18.26 -14.39 0.17
C ALA A 404 -17.70 -15.79 -0.11
N PHE A 405 -16.37 -15.95 -0.14
CA PHE A 405 -15.71 -17.25 -0.26
C PHE A 405 -16.06 -18.18 0.90
N ASN A 406 -16.02 -17.69 2.14
CA ASN A 406 -16.36 -18.47 3.32
C ASN A 406 -17.83 -18.90 3.32
N ALA A 407 -18.74 -18.05 2.82
CA ALA A 407 -20.14 -18.43 2.61
C ALA A 407 -20.28 -19.56 1.57
N ALA A 408 -19.59 -19.46 0.43
CA ALA A 408 -19.57 -20.51 -0.59
C ALA A 408 -18.99 -21.81 -0.03
N LEU A 409 -17.89 -21.74 0.71
CA LEU A 409 -17.26 -22.88 1.37
C LEU A 409 -18.23 -23.55 2.36
N ALA A 410 -18.90 -22.78 3.21
CA ALA A 410 -19.89 -23.30 4.15
C ALA A 410 -21.06 -23.99 3.42
N LEU A 411 -21.55 -23.40 2.32
CA LEU A 411 -22.59 -24.02 1.49
C LEU A 411 -22.12 -25.31 0.83
N TYR A 412 -20.92 -25.35 0.27
CA TYR A 412 -20.39 -26.55 -0.38
C TYR A 412 -20.13 -27.71 0.59
N ARG A 413 -19.91 -27.43 1.88
CA ARG A 413 -19.83 -28.46 2.93
C ARG A 413 -21.16 -29.13 3.23
N LEU A 414 -22.29 -28.50 2.90
CA LEU A 414 -23.61 -29.10 3.05
C LEU A 414 -23.89 -30.09 1.90
N PRO A 415 -24.75 -31.11 2.13
CA PRO A 415 -25.31 -31.94 1.07
C PRO A 415 -26.00 -31.06 0.00
N ALA A 416 -25.84 -31.42 -1.27
CA ALA A 416 -26.28 -30.59 -2.40
C ALA A 416 -27.78 -30.25 -2.36
N GLU A 417 -28.62 -31.19 -1.90
CA GLU A 417 -30.06 -31.02 -1.71
C GLU A 417 -30.43 -29.98 -0.63
N SER A 418 -29.53 -29.71 0.31
CA SER A 418 -29.77 -28.79 1.44
C SER A 418 -29.25 -27.37 1.16
N ARG A 419 -28.33 -27.19 0.20
CA ARG A 419 -27.65 -25.91 -0.07
C ARG A 419 -28.62 -24.79 -0.41
N ARG A 420 -29.59 -25.08 -1.28
CA ARG A 420 -30.58 -24.08 -1.72
C ARG A 420 -31.41 -23.55 -0.56
N ALA A 421 -31.83 -24.44 0.35
CA ALA A 421 -32.61 -24.05 1.53
C ALA A 421 -31.79 -23.30 2.58
N ALA A 422 -30.48 -23.56 2.64
CA ALA A 422 -29.57 -22.90 3.58
C ALA A 422 -29.03 -21.54 3.08
N LEU A 423 -29.19 -21.23 1.79
CA LEU A 423 -28.54 -20.11 1.11
C LEU A 423 -28.70 -18.78 1.84
N ASP A 424 -29.93 -18.30 2.04
CA ASP A 424 -30.19 -16.99 2.64
C ASP A 424 -29.61 -16.88 4.07
N LYS A 425 -29.69 -17.97 4.84
CA LYS A 425 -29.16 -18.03 6.19
C LYS A 425 -27.63 -17.92 6.20
N VAL A 426 -26.95 -18.71 5.38
CA VAL A 426 -25.48 -18.70 5.31
C VAL A 426 -24.95 -17.36 4.80
N LEU A 427 -25.58 -16.78 3.77
CA LEU A 427 -25.21 -15.46 3.26
C LEU A 427 -25.36 -14.38 4.33
N ALA A 428 -26.44 -14.41 5.12
CA ALA A 428 -26.64 -13.49 6.23
C ALA A 428 -25.60 -13.67 7.34
N GLU A 429 -25.24 -14.90 7.69
CA GLU A 429 -24.24 -15.21 8.73
C GLU A 429 -22.83 -14.72 8.36
N HIS A 430 -22.46 -14.77 7.08
CA HIS A 430 -21.14 -14.34 6.61
C HIS A 430 -21.07 -12.87 6.17
N SER A 431 -22.19 -12.19 6.04
CA SER A 431 -22.26 -10.75 5.73
C SER A 431 -21.54 -9.90 6.78
N SER A 432 -21.13 -8.68 6.42
CA SER A 432 -20.60 -7.72 7.39
C SER A 432 -21.73 -6.92 8.03
N PRO A 433 -21.47 -6.15 9.11
CA PRO A 433 -22.48 -5.27 9.70
C PRO A 433 -23.07 -4.24 8.73
N SER A 434 -22.30 -3.82 7.72
CA SER A 434 -22.68 -2.74 6.81
C SER A 434 -22.93 -3.19 5.37
N ARG A 435 -22.46 -4.36 4.95
CA ARG A 435 -22.60 -4.89 3.58
C ARG A 435 -23.10 -6.32 3.60
N LYS A 436 -24.13 -6.59 2.78
CA LYS A 436 -24.77 -7.90 2.65
C LYS A 436 -24.23 -8.67 1.47
N LEU A 437 -24.00 -9.97 1.66
CA LEU A 437 -23.83 -10.92 0.59
C LEU A 437 -25.18 -11.22 -0.08
N ARG A 438 -25.18 -11.37 -1.39
CA ARG A 438 -26.37 -11.71 -2.18
C ARG A 438 -26.02 -12.79 -3.17
N TRP A 439 -26.97 -13.65 -3.49
CA TRP A 439 -26.81 -14.63 -4.55
C TRP A 439 -27.55 -14.16 -5.81
N ASN A 440 -26.81 -14.11 -6.92
CA ASN A 440 -27.34 -13.79 -8.22
C ASN A 440 -27.62 -15.09 -8.99
N GLU A 441 -28.90 -15.43 -9.12
CA GLU A 441 -29.35 -16.65 -9.79
C GLU A 441 -28.97 -16.71 -11.27
N LYS A 442 -28.96 -15.58 -11.96
CA LYS A 442 -28.69 -15.54 -13.39
C LYS A 442 -27.21 -15.82 -13.68
N GLU A 443 -26.35 -15.17 -12.92
CA GLU A 443 -24.89 -15.25 -13.10
C GLU A 443 -24.27 -16.41 -12.30
N GLN A 444 -25.03 -17.04 -11.39
CA GLN A 444 -24.57 -18.11 -10.48
C GLN A 444 -23.36 -17.68 -9.63
N VAL A 445 -23.45 -16.47 -9.06
CA VAL A 445 -22.39 -15.91 -8.21
C VAL A 445 -22.95 -15.38 -6.89
N ILE A 446 -22.10 -15.35 -5.86
CA ILE A 446 -22.30 -14.58 -4.64
C ILE A 446 -21.63 -13.21 -4.85
N ASP A 447 -22.41 -12.14 -4.76
CA ASP A 447 -21.98 -10.75 -4.93
C ASP A 447 -22.18 -9.91 -3.65
N PHE A 448 -21.62 -8.70 -3.67
CA PHE A 448 -21.72 -7.70 -2.60
C PHE A 448 -21.44 -6.29 -3.16
N ASP A 449 -21.76 -5.26 -2.37
CA ASP A 449 -21.49 -3.86 -2.75
C ASP A 449 -20.00 -3.54 -2.60
N VAL A 450 -19.39 -3.00 -3.66
CA VAL A 450 -17.95 -2.71 -3.73
C VAL A 450 -17.68 -1.23 -3.47
N TYR A 451 -16.62 -0.91 -2.72
CA TYR A 451 -16.23 0.47 -2.44
C TYR A 451 -15.28 1.07 -3.49
N ASP A 452 -14.32 0.30 -4.02
CA ASP A 452 -13.44 0.71 -5.13
C ASP A 452 -13.93 0.19 -6.49
N LEU A 453 -14.65 1.04 -7.22
CA LEU A 453 -15.18 0.71 -8.54
C LEU A 453 -14.10 0.53 -9.63
N ASN A 454 -12.87 0.99 -9.38
CA ASN A 454 -11.78 0.84 -10.35
C ASN A 454 -11.08 -0.52 -10.25
N LYS A 455 -11.28 -1.24 -9.13
CA LYS A 455 -10.57 -2.48 -8.80
C LYS A 455 -11.51 -3.49 -8.14
N ILE A 456 -12.59 -3.82 -8.83
CA ILE A 456 -13.61 -4.78 -8.40
C ILE A 456 -12.98 -6.17 -8.18
N PRO A 457 -13.19 -6.81 -7.01
CA PRO A 457 -12.79 -8.20 -6.79
C PRO A 457 -13.55 -9.18 -7.69
N ASP A 458 -12.94 -10.34 -7.99
CA ASP A 458 -13.63 -11.40 -8.71
C ASP A 458 -14.90 -11.83 -7.95
N PRO A 459 -16.05 -11.95 -8.63
CA PRO A 459 -17.26 -12.49 -8.02
C PRO A 459 -17.03 -13.95 -7.62
N ILE A 460 -17.70 -14.42 -6.56
CA ILE A 460 -17.51 -15.77 -6.05
C ILE A 460 -18.50 -16.72 -6.77
N PRO A 461 -18.04 -17.60 -7.68
CA PRO A 461 -18.93 -18.53 -8.36
C PRO A 461 -19.55 -19.54 -7.38
N PHE A 462 -20.84 -19.79 -7.51
CA PHE A 462 -21.57 -20.72 -6.66
C PHE A 462 -22.78 -21.32 -7.39
N HIS A 463 -22.81 -22.65 -7.48
CA HIS A 463 -23.92 -23.40 -8.04
C HIS A 463 -24.50 -24.35 -6.97
N PRO A 464 -25.75 -24.13 -6.52
CA PRO A 464 -26.32 -24.89 -5.40
C PRO A 464 -26.46 -26.38 -5.70
N ASP A 465 -26.65 -26.75 -6.96
CA ASP A 465 -26.88 -28.14 -7.36
C ASP A 465 -25.61 -28.86 -7.86
N ALA A 466 -24.43 -28.25 -7.72
CA ALA A 466 -23.19 -28.87 -8.17
C ALA A 466 -22.85 -30.14 -7.37
N GLY A 467 -22.44 -31.21 -8.07
CA GLY A 467 -22.11 -32.51 -7.48
C GLY A 467 -23.32 -33.39 -7.12
N ARG A 468 -24.53 -33.07 -7.61
CA ARG A 468 -25.67 -33.99 -7.61
C ARG A 468 -25.51 -35.10 -8.63
#